data_AF-S0JDX1-F1
#
_entry.id   AF-S0JDX1-F1
#
_cell.length_a   1.000
_cell.length_b   1.000
_cell.length_c   1.000
_cell.angle_alpha   90.00
_cell.angle_beta   90.00
_cell.angle_gamma   90.00
#
_symmetry.space_group_name_H-M   'P 1'
#
loop_
_entity.id
_entity.type
_entity.pdbx_description
1 polymer ?
#
loop_
_entity_poly.entity_id
_entity_poly.type
_entity_poly.pdbx_seq_one_letter_code
_entity_poly.pdbx_strand_id
1 'polypeptide(L)'
;MTKPQHTVLPVSSERKHCPSKLITFLLIFTLSLFQMSGIVQAAPSRPSDRSKAGNGNILVGVSGTFEQKDKSAILNRINAIRKEACEKGYPNPSNGRKLTMADYVPMKWSSDLEWIAQLRAAESTVNESHTRPNGLTCFSIRRNNQQSWAENLAWNYSGLMQGIEQWYGEKNDWVKQNSHAVTGHYTSLITAPSIADT
;
A
#
# COMPACT_ATOMS: atom_id res chain seq x y z
N MET A 1 77.86 6.16 60.01
CA MET A 1 76.98 7.20 60.58
C MET A 1 77.66 8.53 60.43
N THR A 2 77.24 9.33 59.44
CA THR A 2 77.62 10.74 59.25
C THR A 2 76.52 11.39 58.41
N LYS A 3 75.76 12.30 59.02
CA LYS A 3 75.08 13.43 58.34
C LYS A 3 76.09 14.59 58.32
N PRO A 4 75.87 15.71 57.59
CA PRO A 4 74.92 16.03 56.51
C PRO A 4 75.63 16.76 55.33
N GLN A 5 74.89 17.16 54.29
CA GLN A 5 75.08 18.49 53.69
C GLN A 5 73.85 18.90 52.87
N HIS A 6 73.25 20.01 53.29
CA HIS A 6 72.23 20.73 52.55
C HIS A 6 72.89 21.50 51.42
N THR A 7 72.41 21.31 50.20
CA THR A 7 72.68 22.21 49.07
C THR A 7 71.38 22.91 48.72
N VAL A 8 71.35 24.22 48.92
CA VAL A 8 70.31 25.12 48.42
C VAL A 8 70.69 25.54 47.01
N LEU A 9 69.80 25.35 46.04
CA LEU A 9 69.85 26.00 44.73
C LEU A 9 68.45 26.50 44.34
N PRO A 10 68.37 27.57 43.53
CA PRO A 10 67.46 28.69 43.76
C PRO A 10 66.07 28.51 43.15
N VAL A 11 65.11 29.24 43.73
CA VAL A 11 63.83 29.59 43.12
C VAL A 11 64.08 30.36 41.82
N SER A 12 63.56 29.85 40.70
CA SER A 12 63.13 30.69 39.59
C SER A 12 61.64 30.44 39.33
N SER A 13 60.84 31.41 39.76
CA SER A 13 59.46 31.57 39.34
C SER A 13 59.47 32.02 37.88
N GLU A 14 59.30 31.10 36.94
CA GLU A 14 58.77 31.45 35.62
C GLU A 14 57.33 30.98 35.51
N ARG A 15 56.40 31.90 35.77
CA ARG A 15 55.03 31.80 35.29
C ARG A 15 55.07 31.75 33.76
N LYS A 16 55.12 30.57 33.19
CA LYS A 16 54.80 30.38 31.77
C LYS A 16 53.29 30.45 31.63
N HIS A 17 52.86 31.68 31.36
CA HIS A 17 51.52 32.05 30.97
C HIS A 17 51.08 31.12 29.83
N CYS A 18 50.24 30.14 30.14
CA CYS A 18 49.59 29.32 29.13
C CYS A 18 48.68 30.25 28.32
N PRO A 19 48.85 30.41 27.00
CA PRO A 19 47.94 31.21 26.21
C PRO A 19 46.61 30.44 26.13
N SER A 20 45.72 30.76 27.07
CA SER A 20 44.33 30.26 27.19
C SER A 20 43.48 30.46 25.92
N LYS A 21 44.00 31.15 24.90
CA LYS A 21 43.29 31.44 23.65
C LYS A 21 43.45 30.36 22.57
N LEU A 22 44.35 29.38 22.71
CA LEU A 22 44.54 28.32 21.71
C LEU A 22 43.75 27.03 21.99
N ILE A 23 43.33 26.78 23.23
CA ILE A 23 42.55 25.58 23.58
C ILE A 23 41.04 25.80 23.38
N THR A 24 40.57 27.04 23.41
CA THR A 24 39.14 27.35 23.22
C THR A 24 38.71 27.25 21.75
N PHE A 25 39.63 27.39 20.77
CA PHE A 25 39.29 27.23 19.35
C PHE A 25 39.19 25.76 18.91
N LEU A 26 39.86 24.83 19.61
CA LEU A 26 39.82 23.41 19.24
C LEU A 26 38.58 22.67 19.78
N LEU A 27 37.91 23.22 20.79
CA LEU A 27 36.65 22.67 21.35
C LEU A 27 35.38 23.19 20.66
N ILE A 28 35.44 24.34 19.98
CA ILE A 28 34.30 24.90 19.24
C ILE A 28 34.23 24.36 17.80
N PHE A 29 35.35 23.90 17.24
CA PHE A 29 35.38 23.34 15.88
C PHE A 29 34.92 21.87 15.81
N THR A 30 35.01 21.11 16.91
CA THR A 30 34.56 19.70 16.95
C THR A 30 33.07 19.53 17.21
N LEU A 31 32.39 20.57 17.74
CA LEU A 31 30.94 20.53 18.00
C LEU A 31 30.09 20.99 16.79
N SER A 32 30.71 21.42 15.69
CA SER A 32 30.01 21.97 14.52
C SER A 32 29.91 20.98 13.33
N LEU A 33 30.42 19.75 13.46
CA LEU A 33 30.48 18.77 12.35
C LEU A 33 29.42 17.66 12.40
N PHE A 34 28.47 17.72 13.34
CA PHE A 34 27.31 16.80 13.38
C PHE A 34 25.99 17.56 13.28
N GLN A 35 25.88 18.47 12.31
CA GLN A 35 24.57 18.82 11.74
C GLN A 35 24.50 18.13 10.39
N MET A 36 24.43 16.80 10.40
CA MET A 36 23.95 16.07 9.24
C MET A 36 22.48 16.46 9.10
N SER A 37 22.21 17.52 8.35
CA SER A 37 20.89 17.79 7.81
C SER A 37 20.57 16.60 6.93
N GLY A 38 20.04 15.53 7.53
CA GLY A 38 19.48 14.43 6.79
C GLY A 38 18.48 15.05 5.84
N ILE A 39 18.74 14.94 4.54
CA ILE A 39 17.71 15.22 3.55
C ILE A 39 16.62 14.22 3.89
N VAL A 40 15.58 14.68 4.59
CA VAL A 40 14.34 13.93 4.73
C VAL A 40 13.78 13.88 3.32
N GLN A 41 14.16 12.84 2.58
CA GLN A 41 13.55 12.54 1.30
C GLN A 41 12.06 12.41 1.58
N ALA A 42 11.26 13.29 0.98
CA ALA A 42 9.81 13.18 1.06
C ALA A 42 9.42 11.74 0.71
N ALA A 43 8.57 11.13 1.53
CA ALA A 43 8.10 9.78 1.26
C ALA A 43 7.59 9.72 -0.19
N PRO A 44 7.96 8.67 -0.96
CA PRO A 44 7.51 8.56 -2.35
C PRO A 44 5.97 8.62 -2.36
N SER A 45 5.44 9.66 -3.00
CA SER A 45 3.99 9.84 -3.14
C SER A 45 3.52 9.28 -4.47
N ARG A 46 2.46 8.48 -4.41
CA ARG A 46 1.81 7.97 -5.62
C ARG A 46 0.78 9.01 -6.09
N PRO A 47 0.82 9.46 -7.36
CA PRO A 47 -0.15 10.44 -7.86
C PRO A 47 -1.56 9.86 -7.90
N SER A 48 -2.56 10.73 -7.76
CA SER A 48 -3.96 10.41 -8.06
C SER A 48 -4.19 10.29 -9.59
N ASP A 49 -5.43 9.99 -10.02
CA ASP A 49 -5.82 10.00 -11.44
C ASP A 49 -6.02 11.41 -12.02
N ARG A 50 -5.78 12.44 -11.20
CA ARG A 50 -5.84 13.86 -11.57
C ARG A 50 -4.63 14.61 -11.00
N SER A 51 -4.12 15.58 -11.75
CA SER A 51 -3.06 16.48 -11.29
C SER A 51 -3.59 17.74 -10.57
N LYS A 52 -4.90 17.98 -10.65
CA LYS A 52 -5.59 19.11 -10.01
C LYS A 52 -6.94 18.64 -9.45
N ALA A 53 -7.36 19.24 -8.33
CA ALA A 53 -8.69 19.00 -7.80
C ALA A 53 -9.77 19.56 -8.73
N GLY A 54 -10.93 18.90 -8.78
CA GLY A 54 -12.12 19.45 -9.43
C GLY A 54 -12.70 20.62 -8.62
N ASN A 55 -13.65 21.35 -9.21
CA ASN A 55 -14.32 22.46 -8.51
C ASN A 55 -14.95 21.99 -7.19
N GLY A 56 -14.72 22.73 -6.11
CA GLY A 56 -15.21 22.38 -4.76
C GLY A 56 -14.49 21.20 -4.09
N ASN A 57 -13.48 20.60 -4.73
CA ASN A 57 -12.69 19.49 -4.18
C ASN A 57 -11.27 19.95 -3.80
N ILE A 58 -10.59 19.14 -2.99
CA ILE A 58 -9.16 19.27 -2.67
C ILE A 58 -8.42 17.97 -2.99
N LEU A 59 -7.12 18.04 -3.26
CA LEU A 59 -6.26 16.86 -3.33
C LEU A 59 -5.73 16.56 -1.93
N VAL A 60 -5.95 15.34 -1.45
CA VAL A 60 -5.51 14.88 -0.13
C VAL A 60 -4.53 13.71 -0.32
N GLY A 61 -3.39 13.78 0.38
CA GLY A 61 -2.48 12.65 0.49
C GLY A 61 -2.91 11.73 1.62
N VAL A 62 -3.02 10.43 1.34
CA VAL A 62 -3.30 9.40 2.36
C VAL A 62 -2.00 8.66 2.64
N SER A 63 -1.51 8.77 3.87
CA SER A 63 -0.31 8.05 4.33
C SER A 63 -0.65 6.61 4.65
N GLY A 64 0.16 5.66 4.16
CA GLY A 64 0.00 4.24 4.45
C GLY A 64 0.91 3.38 3.59
N THR A 65 0.76 2.07 3.73
CA THR A 65 1.45 1.08 2.91
C THR A 65 0.43 0.16 2.25
N PHE A 66 0.69 -0.22 1.00
CA PHE A 66 -0.06 -1.28 0.36
C PHE A 66 0.50 -2.62 0.79
N GLU A 67 -0.37 -3.55 1.19
CA GLU A 67 0.02 -4.93 1.40
C GLU A 67 0.67 -5.48 0.13
N GLN A 68 1.83 -6.10 0.29
CA GLN A 68 2.52 -6.79 -0.79
C GLN A 68 2.21 -8.28 -0.67
N LYS A 69 1.47 -8.80 -1.64
CA LYS A 69 1.19 -10.22 -1.77
C LYS A 69 1.65 -10.72 -3.13
N ASP A 70 2.10 -11.96 -3.18
CA ASP A 70 2.44 -12.59 -4.45
C ASP A 70 1.21 -12.60 -5.38
N LYS A 71 1.36 -11.93 -6.52
CA LYS A 71 0.34 -11.85 -7.58
C LYS A 71 -0.06 -13.24 -8.07
N SER A 72 0.88 -14.18 -8.08
CA SER A 72 0.60 -15.57 -8.45
C SER A 72 -0.36 -16.22 -7.46
N ALA A 73 -0.19 -15.99 -6.16
CA ALA A 73 -1.07 -16.53 -5.13
C ALA A 73 -2.50 -15.98 -5.24
N ILE A 74 -2.63 -14.67 -5.53
CA ILE A 74 -3.92 -14.01 -5.76
C ILE A 74 -4.62 -14.61 -6.98
N LEU A 75 -3.93 -14.64 -8.13
CA LEU A 75 -4.50 -15.18 -9.37
C LEU A 75 -4.86 -16.65 -9.22
N ASN A 76 -4.00 -17.46 -8.61
CA ASN A 76 -4.26 -18.88 -8.39
C ASN A 76 -5.53 -19.09 -7.58
N ARG A 77 -5.74 -18.29 -6.52
CA ARG A 77 -6.95 -18.42 -5.70
C ARG A 77 -8.21 -18.00 -6.47
N ILE A 78 -8.19 -16.85 -7.13
CA ILE A 78 -9.33 -16.36 -7.94
C ILE A 78 -9.66 -17.36 -9.06
N ASN A 79 -8.64 -17.86 -9.76
CA ASN A 79 -8.83 -18.83 -10.84
C ASN A 79 -9.33 -20.18 -10.33
N ALA A 80 -8.91 -20.62 -9.14
CA ALA A 80 -9.46 -21.82 -8.52
C ALA A 80 -10.96 -21.67 -8.20
N ILE A 81 -11.40 -20.52 -7.69
CA ILE A 81 -12.83 -20.22 -7.43
C ILE A 81 -13.63 -20.27 -8.74
N ARG A 82 -13.12 -19.63 -9.79
CA ARG A 82 -13.75 -19.61 -11.13
C ARG A 82 -13.86 -21.00 -11.72
N LYS A 83 -12.79 -21.79 -11.60
CA LYS A 83 -12.75 -23.18 -12.08
C LYS A 83 -13.75 -24.04 -11.32
N GLU A 84 -13.81 -23.94 -9.99
CA GLU A 84 -14.80 -24.65 -9.16
C GLU A 84 -16.23 -24.37 -9.66
N ALA A 85 -16.56 -23.11 -9.91
CA ALA A 85 -17.90 -22.72 -10.36
C ALA A 85 -18.28 -23.36 -11.70
N CYS A 86 -17.32 -23.46 -12.62
CA CYS A 86 -17.48 -24.11 -13.92
C CYS A 86 -17.56 -25.64 -13.80
N GLU A 87 -16.73 -26.26 -12.96
CA GLU A 87 -16.73 -27.71 -12.72
C GLU A 87 -18.02 -28.19 -12.05
N LYS A 88 -18.55 -27.39 -11.12
CA LYS A 88 -19.79 -27.70 -10.39
C LYS A 88 -21.06 -27.26 -11.11
N GLY A 89 -20.92 -26.49 -12.18
CA GLY A 89 -22.04 -25.94 -12.94
C GLY A 89 -22.94 -25.04 -12.11
N TYR A 90 -22.34 -24.16 -11.30
CA TYR A 90 -23.08 -23.15 -10.56
C TYR A 90 -23.76 -22.15 -11.51
N PRO A 91 -24.83 -21.46 -11.07
CA PRO A 91 -25.55 -20.51 -11.90
C PRO A 91 -24.65 -19.40 -12.41
N ASN A 92 -24.69 -19.14 -13.72
CA ASN A 92 -24.00 -18.02 -14.36
C ASN A 92 -24.66 -16.70 -13.92
N PRO A 93 -23.90 -15.73 -13.36
CA PRO A 93 -24.47 -14.46 -12.90
C PRO A 93 -25.23 -13.65 -13.95
N SER A 94 -24.87 -13.78 -15.24
CA SER A 94 -25.43 -12.94 -16.31
C SER A 94 -26.75 -13.47 -16.86
N ASN A 95 -27.01 -14.78 -16.77
CA ASN A 95 -28.17 -15.40 -17.45
C ASN A 95 -28.75 -16.64 -16.74
N GLY A 96 -28.23 -17.03 -15.58
CA GLY A 96 -28.73 -18.15 -14.78
C GLY A 96 -28.45 -19.55 -15.31
N ARG A 97 -27.90 -19.72 -16.53
CA ARG A 97 -27.55 -21.06 -17.04
C ARG A 97 -26.44 -21.67 -16.19
N LYS A 98 -26.33 -23.00 -16.17
CA LYS A 98 -25.18 -23.65 -15.53
C LYS A 98 -23.89 -23.27 -16.26
N LEU A 99 -22.88 -22.85 -15.51
CA LEU A 99 -21.53 -22.72 -16.01
C LEU A 99 -21.00 -24.09 -16.45
N THR A 100 -20.05 -24.09 -17.38
CA THR A 100 -19.37 -25.29 -17.87
C THR A 100 -17.89 -25.01 -17.99
N MET A 101 -17.07 -26.04 -18.15
CA MET A 101 -15.64 -25.86 -18.38
C MET A 101 -15.31 -25.08 -19.66
N ALA A 102 -16.22 -24.97 -20.62
CA ALA A 102 -16.05 -24.11 -21.80
C ALA A 102 -16.12 -22.61 -21.45
N ASP A 103 -16.73 -22.26 -20.32
CA ASP A 103 -16.84 -20.87 -19.84
C ASP A 103 -15.61 -20.44 -19.02
N TYR A 104 -14.77 -21.40 -18.62
CA TYR A 104 -13.61 -21.13 -17.78
C TYR A 104 -12.47 -20.52 -18.59
N VAL A 105 -12.30 -19.20 -18.43
CA VAL A 105 -11.13 -18.46 -18.88
C VAL A 105 -10.34 -17.99 -17.64
N PRO A 106 -9.07 -18.44 -17.46
CA PRO A 106 -8.22 -17.96 -16.38
C PRO A 106 -7.98 -16.45 -16.48
N MET A 107 -8.17 -15.75 -15.37
CA MET A 107 -7.82 -14.34 -15.25
C MET A 107 -6.31 -14.14 -15.32
N LYS A 108 -5.91 -13.00 -15.86
CA LYS A 108 -4.53 -12.52 -15.95
C LYS A 108 -4.38 -11.24 -15.13
N TRP A 109 -3.18 -10.99 -14.63
CA TRP A 109 -2.88 -9.75 -13.92
C TRP A 109 -2.83 -8.58 -14.91
N SER A 110 -3.34 -7.42 -14.50
CA SER A 110 -3.15 -6.14 -15.19
C SER A 110 -2.56 -5.14 -14.22
N SER A 111 -1.41 -4.57 -14.57
CA SER A 111 -0.76 -3.51 -13.78
C SER A 111 -1.60 -2.23 -13.75
N ASP A 112 -2.38 -1.96 -14.80
CA ASP A 112 -3.25 -0.79 -14.85
C ASP A 112 -4.47 -0.97 -13.95
N LEU A 113 -5.06 -2.17 -13.90
CA LEU A 113 -6.13 -2.49 -12.95
C LEU A 113 -5.61 -2.51 -11.50
N GLU A 114 -4.40 -3.01 -11.26
CA GLU A 114 -3.75 -2.93 -9.95
C GLU A 114 -3.55 -1.47 -9.52
N TRP A 115 -3.12 -0.60 -10.43
CA TRP A 115 -3.02 0.83 -10.16
C TRP A 115 -4.41 1.41 -9.83
N ILE A 116 -5.44 1.11 -10.60
CA ILE A 116 -6.80 1.59 -10.31
C ILE A 116 -7.25 1.10 -8.91
N ALA A 117 -7.04 -0.18 -8.61
CA ALA A 117 -7.38 -0.79 -7.31
C ALA A 117 -6.64 -0.14 -6.13
N GLN A 118 -5.34 0.17 -6.28
CA GLN A 118 -4.58 0.87 -5.24
C GLN A 118 -5.07 2.31 -5.00
N LEU A 119 -5.48 3.02 -6.06
CA LEU A 119 -6.10 4.34 -5.90
C LEU A 119 -7.43 4.22 -5.16
N ARG A 120 -8.25 3.25 -5.56
CA ARG A 120 -9.53 2.97 -4.90
C ARG A 120 -9.35 2.53 -3.44
N ALA A 121 -8.35 1.72 -3.12
CA ALA A 121 -8.04 1.37 -1.74
C ALA A 121 -7.71 2.60 -0.89
N ALA A 122 -6.90 3.54 -1.40
CA ALA A 122 -6.58 4.78 -0.69
C ALA A 122 -7.83 5.68 -0.49
N GLU A 123 -8.68 5.78 -1.51
CA GLU A 123 -9.95 6.50 -1.42
C GLU A 123 -10.93 5.83 -0.42
N SER A 124 -10.99 4.50 -0.41
CA SER A 124 -11.87 3.71 0.46
C SER A 124 -11.43 3.68 1.93
N THR A 125 -10.17 4.01 2.22
CA THR A 125 -9.70 4.31 3.59
C THR A 125 -10.32 5.60 4.14
N VAL A 126 -10.67 6.55 3.26
CA VAL A 126 -11.29 7.83 3.64
C VAL A 126 -12.82 7.73 3.65
N ASN A 127 -13.39 6.96 2.70
CA ASN A 127 -14.83 6.77 2.57
C ASN A 127 -15.14 5.34 2.16
N GLU A 128 -15.70 4.53 3.06
CA GLU A 128 -16.01 3.11 2.83
C GLU A 128 -17.18 2.91 1.86
N SER A 129 -16.95 3.17 0.58
CA SER A 129 -17.99 3.17 -0.46
C SER A 129 -17.43 2.87 -1.84
N HIS A 130 -18.27 2.30 -2.70
CA HIS A 130 -18.02 2.23 -4.15
C HIS A 130 -18.09 3.61 -4.83
N THR A 131 -18.74 4.59 -4.19
CA THR A 131 -18.69 5.98 -4.65
C THR A 131 -17.38 6.61 -4.19
N ARG A 132 -16.67 7.23 -5.13
CA ARG A 132 -15.41 7.94 -4.84
C ARG A 132 -15.67 9.13 -3.90
N PRO A 133 -14.70 9.57 -3.08
CA PRO A 133 -14.86 10.72 -2.19
C PRO A 133 -15.26 12.03 -2.88
N ASN A 134 -14.98 12.15 -4.18
CA ASN A 134 -15.38 13.30 -5.01
C ASN A 134 -16.79 13.18 -5.63
N GLY A 135 -17.56 12.16 -5.25
CA GLY A 135 -18.92 11.90 -5.74
C GLY A 135 -19.00 11.16 -7.08
N LEU A 136 -17.88 10.90 -7.75
CA LEU A 136 -17.88 10.15 -9.01
C LEU A 136 -18.00 8.63 -8.77
N THR A 137 -18.42 7.91 -9.81
CA THR A 137 -18.35 6.44 -9.83
C THR A 137 -16.91 5.94 -9.74
N CYS A 138 -16.68 4.81 -9.07
CA CYS A 138 -15.38 4.11 -9.08
C CYS A 138 -14.88 3.78 -10.49
N PHE A 139 -15.79 3.59 -11.46
CA PHE A 139 -15.45 3.31 -12.87
C PHE A 139 -15.03 4.54 -13.67
N SER A 140 -14.96 5.72 -13.06
CA SER A 140 -14.50 6.95 -13.71
C SER A 140 -12.98 7.03 -13.87
N ILE A 141 -12.24 6.15 -13.18
CA ILE A 141 -10.77 6.14 -13.21
C ILE A 141 -10.30 5.54 -14.54
N ARG A 142 -9.24 6.13 -15.11
CA ARG A 142 -8.57 5.64 -16.31
C ARG A 142 -7.08 5.61 -16.09
N ARG A 143 -6.43 4.57 -16.62
CA ARG A 143 -4.97 4.43 -16.63
C ARG A 143 -4.55 3.80 -17.95
N ASN A 144 -3.73 4.48 -18.76
CA ASN A 144 -3.25 3.96 -20.06
C ASN A 144 -4.38 3.40 -20.96
N ASN A 145 -5.50 4.13 -21.06
CA ASN A 145 -6.73 3.71 -21.75
C ASN A 145 -7.47 2.50 -21.15
N GLN A 146 -7.02 1.94 -20.02
CA GLN A 146 -7.72 0.92 -19.25
C GLN A 146 -8.67 1.53 -18.21
N GLN A 147 -9.78 0.83 -17.93
CA GLN A 147 -10.69 1.07 -16.81
C GLN A 147 -10.99 -0.22 -16.03
N SER A 148 -11.52 -0.11 -14.82
CA SER A 148 -12.18 -1.22 -14.14
C SER A 148 -13.60 -1.43 -14.67
N TRP A 149 -14.01 -2.69 -14.78
CA TRP A 149 -15.37 -3.11 -15.17
C TRP A 149 -16.16 -3.74 -14.03
N ALA A 150 -15.48 -4.03 -12.92
CA ALA A 150 -16.04 -4.48 -11.66
C ALA A 150 -15.14 -3.99 -10.52
N GLU A 151 -15.68 -3.92 -9.31
CA GLU A 151 -14.95 -3.56 -8.09
C GLU A 151 -15.48 -4.41 -6.94
N ASN A 152 -14.58 -5.14 -6.27
CA ASN A 152 -14.86 -5.77 -4.99
C ASN A 152 -14.01 -5.08 -3.91
N LEU A 153 -14.65 -4.70 -2.80
CA LEU A 153 -13.99 -4.12 -1.63
C LEU A 153 -14.09 -5.09 -0.45
N ALA A 154 -13.09 -5.07 0.42
CA ALA A 154 -13.10 -5.84 1.65
C ALA A 154 -12.41 -5.04 2.76
N TRP A 155 -13.09 -4.90 3.88
CA TRP A 155 -12.53 -4.38 5.12
C TRP A 155 -12.34 -5.54 6.09
N ASN A 156 -11.09 -5.79 6.46
CA ASN A 156 -10.70 -6.80 7.43
C ASN A 156 -9.30 -6.49 8.00
N TYR A 157 -8.91 -7.26 9.02
CA TYR A 157 -7.63 -7.10 9.72
C TYR A 157 -6.64 -8.25 9.43
N SER A 158 -6.92 -9.10 8.45
CA SER A 158 -6.15 -10.31 8.14
C SER A 158 -5.51 -10.29 6.75
N GLY A 159 -5.75 -9.23 5.98
CA GLY A 159 -5.09 -8.95 4.71
C GLY A 159 -5.87 -9.37 3.47
N LEU A 160 -5.22 -9.20 2.32
CA LEU A 160 -5.80 -9.32 0.98
C LEU A 160 -6.40 -10.69 0.73
N MET A 161 -5.71 -11.77 1.12
CA MET A 161 -6.21 -13.13 0.91
C MET A 161 -7.49 -13.39 1.72
N GLN A 162 -7.59 -12.85 2.93
CA GLN A 162 -8.83 -12.94 3.70
C GLN A 162 -9.97 -12.18 3.00
N GLY A 163 -9.68 -11.05 2.36
CA GLY A 163 -10.66 -10.35 1.52
C GLY A 163 -11.22 -11.21 0.40
N ILE A 164 -10.36 -11.98 -0.27
CA ILE A 164 -10.79 -12.95 -1.30
C ILE A 164 -11.69 -14.03 -0.68
N GLU A 165 -11.37 -14.55 0.50
CA GLU A 165 -12.21 -15.53 1.18
C GLU A 165 -13.54 -14.95 1.66
N GLN A 166 -13.59 -13.67 2.06
CA GLN A 166 -14.85 -12.98 2.38
C GLN A 166 -15.76 -12.92 1.17
N TRP A 167 -15.23 -12.52 0.01
CA TRP A 167 -15.98 -12.52 -1.25
C TRP A 167 -16.44 -13.92 -1.65
N TYR A 168 -15.57 -14.92 -1.49
CA TYR A 168 -15.89 -16.31 -1.76
C TYR A 168 -16.96 -16.88 -0.81
N GLY A 169 -17.02 -16.39 0.43
CA GLY A 169 -17.98 -16.84 1.45
C GLY A 169 -19.44 -16.72 1.02
N GLU A 170 -19.75 -15.77 0.13
CA GLU A 170 -21.11 -15.57 -0.42
C GLU A 170 -21.56 -16.70 -1.37
N LYS A 171 -20.64 -17.60 -1.78
CA LYS A 171 -20.92 -18.71 -2.70
C LYS A 171 -22.16 -19.49 -2.33
N ASN A 172 -22.30 -19.88 -1.07
CA ASN A 172 -23.37 -20.79 -0.65
C ASN A 172 -24.75 -20.15 -0.83
N ASP A 173 -24.86 -18.86 -0.56
CA ASP A 173 -26.08 -18.10 -0.77
C ASP A 173 -26.38 -17.95 -2.26
N TRP A 174 -25.36 -17.68 -3.08
CA TRP A 174 -25.52 -17.66 -4.54
C TRP A 174 -26.00 -19.00 -5.08
N VAL A 175 -25.36 -20.11 -4.71
CA VAL A 175 -25.70 -21.45 -5.21
C VAL A 175 -27.11 -21.86 -4.80
N LYS A 176 -27.53 -21.48 -3.58
CA LYS A 176 -28.90 -21.70 -3.09
C LYS A 176 -29.92 -20.70 -3.63
N GLN A 177 -29.47 -19.68 -4.39
CA GLN A 177 -30.29 -18.58 -4.89
C GLN A 177 -31.05 -17.87 -3.75
N ASN A 178 -30.37 -17.63 -2.63
CA ASN A 178 -30.92 -16.92 -1.49
C ASN A 178 -31.07 -15.42 -1.83
N SER A 179 -32.30 -14.99 -2.14
CA SER A 179 -32.61 -13.60 -2.53
C SER A 179 -32.46 -12.57 -1.41
N HIS A 180 -32.22 -13.00 -0.17
CA HIS A 180 -32.06 -12.13 0.99
C HIS A 180 -30.60 -11.92 1.41
N ALA A 181 -29.65 -12.54 0.70
CA ALA A 181 -28.24 -12.44 0.98
C ALA A 181 -27.50 -11.55 -0.04
N VAL A 182 -26.38 -10.99 0.39
CA VAL A 182 -25.44 -10.32 -0.51
C VAL A 182 -24.61 -11.39 -1.21
N THR A 183 -24.61 -11.37 -2.55
CA THR A 183 -23.83 -12.31 -3.36
C THR A 183 -23.00 -11.64 -4.45
N GLY A 184 -22.95 -10.30 -4.44
CA GLY A 184 -22.35 -9.50 -5.51
C GLY A 184 -20.85 -9.71 -5.66
N HIS A 185 -20.13 -9.96 -4.57
CA HIS A 185 -18.69 -10.17 -4.63
C HIS A 185 -18.37 -11.52 -5.24
N TYR A 186 -19.07 -12.58 -4.82
CA TYR A 186 -18.89 -13.91 -5.39
C TYR A 186 -19.27 -13.94 -6.87
N THR A 187 -20.41 -13.34 -7.25
CA THR A 187 -20.83 -13.30 -8.65
C THR A 187 -19.83 -12.53 -9.50
N SER A 188 -19.28 -11.40 -9.01
CA SER A 188 -18.20 -10.68 -9.71
C SER A 188 -16.95 -11.54 -9.93
N LEU A 189 -16.61 -12.47 -9.03
CA LEU A 189 -15.45 -13.35 -9.20
C LEU A 189 -15.66 -14.36 -10.34
N ILE A 190 -16.87 -14.90 -10.48
CA ILE A 190 -17.17 -16.00 -11.41
C ILE A 190 -17.77 -15.55 -12.75
N THR A 191 -18.13 -14.27 -12.89
CA THR A 191 -18.58 -13.71 -14.17
C THR A 191 -17.50 -13.89 -15.24
N ALA A 192 -17.89 -14.39 -16.42
CA ALA A 192 -16.98 -14.54 -17.54
C ALA A 192 -16.54 -13.14 -18.02
N PRO A 193 -15.26 -12.93 -18.35
CA PRO A 193 -14.84 -11.70 -19.02
C PRO A 193 -15.62 -11.54 -20.32
N SER A 194 -16.02 -10.31 -20.63
CA SER A 194 -16.69 -10.04 -21.90
C SER A 194 -15.68 -10.25 -23.04
N ILE A 195 -16.14 -10.64 -24.23
CA ILE A 195 -15.28 -10.80 -25.42
C ILE A 195 -14.55 -9.49 -25.79
N ALA A 196 -15.00 -8.34 -25.26
CA ALA A 196 -14.34 -7.06 -25.44
C ALA A 196 -13.09 -6.86 -24.55
N ASP A 197 -12.79 -7.79 -23.64
CA ASP A 197 -11.67 -7.72 -22.69
C ASP A 197 -10.52 -8.72 -23.00
N THR A 198 -10.52 -9.36 -24.18
CA THR A 198 -9.45 -10.23 -24.69
C THR A 198 -8.83 -9.68 -25.95
#